data_AF-A0A837HGS2-F1
#
_entry.id   AF-A0A837HGS2-F1
#
_cell.length_a   1.000
_cell.length_b   1.000
_cell.length_c   1.000
_cell.angle_alpha   90.00
_cell.angle_beta   90.00
_cell.angle_gamma   90.00
#
_symmetry.space_group_name_H-M   'P 1'
#
loop_
_entity.id
_entity.type
_entity.pdbx_description
1 polymer ?
#
loop_
_entity_poly.entity_id
_entity_poly.type
_entity_poly.pdbx_seq_one_letter_code
_entity_poly.pdbx_strand_id
1 'polypeptide(L)'
;MLIFLFGVDNFRSLEKLSDLKNKYLEKNGSGTDLSVLDYGEGASAENLSTAFSAQGLFSTKRLVIVKNSMLKGSTEVQKGILTLLKANPDTEKDADTIVIFYENGSFLKQPKDKNLHLLKELLLPIGR
;
A
#
# COMPACT_ATOMS: atom_id res chain seq x y z
N MET A 1 1.90 -4.30 -9.73
CA MET A 1 0.90 -5.14 -9.06
C MET A 1 0.41 -4.42 -7.80
N LEU A 2 -0.92 -4.25 -7.66
CA LEU A 2 -1.55 -3.65 -6.48
C LEU A 2 -2.33 -4.71 -5.70
N ILE A 3 -2.15 -4.78 -4.38
CA ILE A 3 -2.85 -5.71 -3.48
C ILE A 3 -3.47 -4.92 -2.33
N PHE A 4 -4.71 -5.24 -2.00
CA PHE A 4 -5.41 -4.68 -0.84
C PHE A 4 -5.79 -5.80 0.13
N LEU A 5 -5.32 -5.70 1.37
CA LEU A 5 -5.62 -6.60 2.48
C LEU A 5 -6.34 -5.82 3.58
N PHE A 6 -7.64 -6.03 3.72
CA PHE A 6 -8.47 -5.34 4.69
C PHE A 6 -9.70 -6.17 5.06
N GLY A 7 -10.36 -5.84 6.15
CA GLY A 7 -11.55 -6.55 6.58
C GLY A 7 -11.70 -6.61 8.10
N VAL A 8 -12.76 -7.28 8.55
CA VAL A 8 -12.99 -7.50 9.99
C VAL A 8 -12.12 -8.62 10.55
N ASP A 9 -11.68 -9.56 9.69
CA ASP A 9 -10.79 -10.67 10.05
C ASP A 9 -9.32 -10.25 9.89
N ASN A 10 -8.85 -9.46 10.85
CA ASN A 10 -7.50 -8.90 10.85
C ASN A 10 -6.42 -9.98 10.94
N PHE A 11 -6.72 -11.11 11.58
CA PHE A 11 -5.77 -12.21 11.75
C PHE A 11 -5.42 -12.81 10.39
N ARG A 12 -6.41 -13.17 9.57
CA ARG A 12 -6.16 -13.69 8.22
C ARG A 12 -5.46 -12.68 7.31
N SER A 13 -5.87 -11.41 7.35
CA SER A 13 -5.22 -10.38 6.54
C SER A 13 -3.75 -10.18 6.92
N LEU A 14 -3.42 -10.25 8.21
CA LEU A 14 -2.05 -10.12 8.71
C LEU A 14 -1.20 -11.36 8.39
N GLU A 15 -1.77 -12.56 8.51
CA GLU A 15 -1.11 -13.80 8.10
C GLU A 15 -0.79 -13.76 6.61
N LYS A 16 -1.74 -13.29 5.78
CA LYS A 16 -1.53 -13.15 4.34
C LYS A 16 -0.46 -12.11 4.00
N LEU A 17 -0.43 -10.98 4.70
CA LEU A 17 0.62 -9.98 4.55
C LEU A 17 2.00 -10.57 4.85
N SER A 18 2.09 -11.36 5.92
CA SER A 18 3.34 -12.02 6.34
C SER A 18 3.80 -13.06 5.30
N ASP A 19 2.88 -13.89 4.79
CA ASP A 19 3.13 -14.85 3.69
C ASP A 19 3.68 -14.15 2.44
N LEU A 20 3.05 -13.05 2.03
CA LEU A 20 3.48 -12.28 0.84
C LEU A 20 4.85 -11.62 1.05
N LYS A 21 5.10 -11.04 2.22
CA LYS A 21 6.40 -10.44 2.58
C LYS A 21 7.49 -11.52 2.59
N ASN A 22 7.24 -12.66 3.20
CA ASN A 22 8.24 -13.74 3.27
C ASN A 22 8.56 -14.28 1.88
N LYS A 23 7.56 -14.55 1.04
CA LYS A 23 7.76 -14.96 -0.36
C LYS A 23 8.56 -13.96 -1.18
N TYR A 24 8.38 -12.67 -0.91
CA TYR A 24 9.19 -11.63 -1.54
C TYR A 24 10.65 -11.71 -1.09
N LEU A 25 10.90 -11.83 0.21
CA LEU A 25 12.25 -11.91 0.79
C LEU A 25 13.00 -13.19 0.38
N GLU A 26 12.31 -14.32 0.26
CA GLU A 26 12.89 -15.58 -0.25
C GLU A 26 13.48 -15.41 -1.66
N LYS A 27 12.85 -14.58 -2.50
CA LYS A 27 13.30 -14.30 -3.86
C LYS A 27 14.26 -13.11 -3.96
N ASN A 28 14.21 -12.19 -3.00
CA ASN A 28 14.94 -10.93 -2.98
C ASN A 28 15.74 -10.81 -1.68
N GLY A 29 16.73 -11.70 -1.54
CA GLY A 29 17.42 -12.03 -0.28
C GLY A 29 18.09 -10.89 0.49
N SER A 30 18.26 -9.69 -0.09
CA SER A 30 18.82 -8.53 0.61
C SER A 30 17.75 -7.66 1.29
N GLY A 31 16.48 -7.75 0.88
CA GLY A 31 15.39 -6.90 1.37
C GLY A 31 15.59 -5.39 1.14
N THR A 32 16.60 -4.99 0.35
CA THR A 32 16.98 -3.58 0.10
C THR A 32 15.85 -2.77 -0.53
N ASP A 33 14.96 -3.45 -1.25
CA ASP A 33 13.84 -2.87 -1.99
C ASP A 33 12.49 -3.15 -1.31
N LEU A 34 12.52 -3.49 -0.03
CA LEU A 34 11.35 -3.56 0.84
C LEU A 34 11.21 -2.23 1.61
N SER A 35 10.08 -1.55 1.43
CA SER A 35 9.67 -0.42 2.27
C SER A 35 8.40 -0.78 3.04
N VAL A 36 8.37 -0.48 4.35
CA VAL A 36 7.17 -0.63 5.18
C VAL A 36 6.82 0.70 5.79
N LEU A 37 5.65 1.22 5.46
CA LEU A 37 5.11 2.47 5.97
C LEU A 37 3.90 2.14 6.86
N ASP A 38 3.98 2.39 8.16
CA ASP A 38 2.84 2.21 9.06
C ASP A 38 2.35 3.55 9.61
N TYR A 39 1.20 4.00 9.12
CA TYR A 39 0.56 5.23 9.53
C TYR A 39 -0.14 5.13 10.90
N GLY A 40 -0.27 3.93 11.45
CA GLY A 40 -0.63 3.71 12.85
C GLY A 40 0.57 3.85 13.80
N GLU A 41 1.80 3.80 13.28
CA GLU A 41 3.04 3.87 14.06
C GLU A 41 3.89 5.12 13.74
N GLY A 42 3.29 6.14 13.10
CA GLY A 42 3.91 7.45 12.92
C GLY A 42 4.59 7.70 11.57
N ALA A 43 4.36 6.87 10.55
CA ALA A 43 4.78 7.20 9.17
C ALA A 43 4.18 8.54 8.70
N SER A 44 4.96 9.32 7.97
CA SER A 44 4.58 10.62 7.42
C SER A 44 4.25 10.55 5.92
N ALA A 45 3.68 11.64 5.38
CA ALA A 45 3.42 11.76 3.95
C ALA A 45 4.73 11.76 3.12
N GLU A 46 5.82 12.30 3.66
CA GLU A 46 7.13 12.33 2.99
C GLU A 46 7.70 10.93 2.78
N ASN A 47 7.46 10.02 3.73
CA ASN A 47 7.92 8.63 3.61
C ASN A 47 7.29 7.90 2.43
N LEU A 48 6.09 8.31 1.98
CA LEU A 48 5.42 7.74 0.82
C LEU A 48 6.23 8.00 -0.45
N SER A 49 6.55 9.26 -0.73
CA SER A 49 7.33 9.64 -1.92
C SER A 49 8.70 8.97 -1.92
N THR A 50 9.37 8.89 -0.77
CA THR A 50 10.66 8.21 -0.64
C THR A 50 10.55 6.72 -0.95
N ALA A 51 9.56 6.01 -0.39
CA ALA A 51 9.38 4.57 -0.61
C ALA A 51 9.10 4.22 -2.09
N PHE A 52 8.38 5.09 -2.80
CA PHE A 52 8.08 4.90 -4.22
C PHE A 52 9.20 5.41 -5.15
N SER A 53 10.16 6.19 -4.65
CA SER A 53 11.33 6.64 -5.43
C SER A 53 12.56 5.76 -5.22
N ALA A 54 12.65 5.07 -4.08
CA ALA A 54 13.71 4.13 -3.82
C ALA A 54 13.57 2.92 -4.75
N GLN A 55 14.49 2.78 -5.71
CA GLN A 55 14.71 1.55 -6.48
C GLN A 55 16.20 1.24 -6.43
N GLY A 56 16.53 0.07 -5.89
CA GLY A 56 17.86 -0.47 -5.86
C GLY A 56 18.31 -0.88 -7.25
N LEU A 57 19.55 -0.52 -7.59
CA LEU A 57 20.17 -0.80 -8.90
C LEU A 57 20.23 -2.30 -9.26
N PHE A 58 20.10 -3.19 -8.27
CA PHE A 58 20.24 -4.64 -8.41
C PHE A 58 18.94 -5.41 -8.13
N SER A 59 17.83 -4.72 -7.88
CA SER A 59 16.57 -5.36 -7.57
C SER A 59 15.77 -5.67 -8.82
N THR A 60 15.28 -6.91 -8.89
CA THR A 60 14.36 -7.33 -9.94
C THR A 60 12.94 -6.88 -9.64
N LYS A 61 12.55 -6.78 -8.36
CA LYS A 61 11.21 -6.33 -7.93
C LYS A 61 11.26 -5.56 -6.63
N ARG A 62 10.49 -4.50 -6.53
CA ARG A 62 10.29 -3.70 -5.31
C ARG A 62 9.02 -4.11 -4.58
N LEU A 63 9.06 -4.11 -3.26
CA LEU A 63 7.90 -4.30 -2.40
C LEU A 63 7.68 -3.08 -1.50
N VAL A 64 6.55 -2.40 -1.67
CA VAL A 64 6.10 -1.33 -0.77
C VAL A 64 4.88 -1.81 -0.01
N ILE A 65 4.99 -1.92 1.31
CA ILE A 65 3.89 -2.25 2.21
C ILE A 65 3.41 -0.95 2.86
N VAL A 66 2.14 -0.62 2.66
CA VAL A 66 1.48 0.58 3.19
C VAL A 66 0.41 0.15 4.19
N LYS A 67 0.67 0.32 5.48
CA LYS A 67 -0.21 -0.08 6.59
C LYS A 67 -0.99 1.11 7.13
N ASN A 68 -2.27 0.89 7.41
CA ASN A 68 -3.16 1.80 8.13
C ASN A 68 -3.28 3.20 7.51
N SER A 69 -2.97 3.35 6.22
CA SER A 69 -3.03 4.62 5.50
C SER A 69 -4.43 5.22 5.40
N MET A 70 -5.46 4.37 5.40
CA MET A 70 -6.84 4.80 5.24
C MET A 70 -7.54 4.99 6.57
N LEU A 71 -7.33 4.07 7.52
CA LEU A 71 -7.97 4.14 8.84
C LEU A 71 -7.23 5.06 9.83
N LYS A 72 -5.92 5.26 9.66
CA LYS A 72 -5.08 6.03 10.57
C LYS A 72 -4.28 7.15 9.88
N GLY A 73 -4.02 7.04 8.58
CA GLY A 73 -3.32 8.08 7.83
C GLY A 73 -4.11 9.38 7.71
N SER A 74 -3.40 10.50 7.61
CA SER A 74 -4.00 11.81 7.44
C SER A 74 -4.62 11.98 6.04
N THR A 75 -5.49 12.97 5.87
CA THR A 75 -6.05 13.34 4.56
C THR A 75 -4.95 13.63 3.53
N GLU A 76 -3.81 14.20 3.95
CA GLU A 76 -2.68 14.48 3.07
C GLU A 76 -2.02 13.21 2.55
N VAL A 77 -1.81 12.22 3.43
CA VAL A 77 -1.33 10.88 3.05
C VAL A 77 -2.27 10.24 2.03
N GLN A 78 -3.58 10.24 2.31
CA GLN A 78 -4.58 9.64 1.42
C GLN A 78 -4.61 10.30 0.04
N LYS A 79 -4.51 11.63 -0.02
CA LYS A 79 -4.39 12.39 -1.28
C LYS A 79 -3.08 12.11 -2.01
N GLY A 80 -1.98 11.95 -1.27
CA GLY A 80 -0.67 11.58 -1.83
C GLY A 80 -0.71 10.22 -2.51
N ILE A 81 -1.31 9.22 -1.84
CA ILE A 81 -1.50 7.88 -2.41
C ILE A 81 -2.36 7.96 -3.67
N LEU A 82 -3.49 8.67 -3.64
CA LEU A 82 -4.35 8.81 -4.81
C LEU A 82 -3.62 9.49 -5.98
N THR A 83 -2.85 10.53 -5.71
CA THR A 83 -2.04 11.22 -6.71
C THR A 83 -1.00 10.28 -7.33
N LEU A 84 -0.31 9.49 -6.50
CA LEU A 84 0.67 8.51 -6.98
C LEU A 84 0.05 7.43 -7.87
N LEU A 85 -1.09 6.87 -7.46
CA LEU A 85 -1.76 5.85 -8.28
C LEU A 85 -2.32 6.43 -9.59
N LYS A 86 -2.84 7.66 -9.58
CA LYS A 86 -3.32 8.35 -10.79
C LYS A 86 -2.18 8.72 -11.74
N ALA A 87 -1.02 9.11 -11.21
CA ALA A 87 0.15 9.43 -12.01
C ALA A 87 0.80 8.18 -12.63
N ASN A 88 0.56 6.99 -12.04
CA ASN A 88 1.10 5.72 -12.48
C ASN A 88 -0.05 4.72 -12.73
N PRO A 89 -0.90 4.94 -13.74
CA PRO A 89 -2.09 4.10 -13.97
C PRO A 89 -1.73 2.64 -14.24
N ASP A 90 -0.55 2.37 -14.80
CA ASP A 90 -0.07 1.00 -15.02
C ASP A 90 0.57 0.36 -13.79
N THR A 91 0.52 0.98 -12.61
CA THR A 91 1.02 0.36 -11.36
C THR A 91 0.34 -0.97 -11.08
N GLU A 92 -0.91 -1.16 -11.51
CA GLU A 92 -1.58 -2.47 -11.42
C GLU A 92 -0.92 -3.54 -12.29
N LYS A 93 -0.41 -3.15 -13.47
CA LYS A 93 0.22 -4.01 -14.48
C LYS A 93 1.74 -4.10 -14.34
N ASP A 94 2.35 -3.19 -13.58
CA ASP A 94 3.77 -3.17 -13.31
C ASP A 94 4.19 -4.49 -12.66
N ALA A 95 4.97 -5.30 -13.37
CA ALA A 95 5.42 -6.59 -12.88
C ALA A 95 6.53 -6.46 -11.82
N ASP A 96 7.18 -5.30 -11.76
CA ASP A 96 8.39 -5.06 -10.98
C ASP A 96 8.09 -4.28 -9.70
N THR A 97 7.00 -3.52 -9.64
CA THR A 97 6.51 -2.92 -8.38
C THR A 97 5.34 -3.70 -7.79
N ILE A 98 5.52 -4.17 -6.56
CA ILE A 98 4.46 -4.75 -5.73
C ILE A 98 4.10 -3.73 -4.64
N VAL A 99 2.86 -3.26 -4.63
CA VAL A 99 2.35 -2.43 -3.54
C VAL A 99 1.26 -3.20 -2.79
N ILE A 100 1.41 -3.33 -1.48
CA ILE A 100 0.44 -3.98 -0.61
C ILE A 100 -0.11 -2.95 0.37
N PHE A 101 -1.38 -2.61 0.22
CA PHE A 101 -2.12 -1.86 1.22
C PHE A 101 -2.69 -2.82 2.26
N TYR A 102 -2.40 -2.58 3.53
CA TYR A 102 -2.95 -3.33 4.65
C TYR A 102 -3.71 -2.40 5.59
N GLU A 103 -4.95 -2.73 5.92
CA GLU A 103 -5.74 -1.98 6.89
C GLU A 103 -6.23 -2.92 7.99
N ASN A 104 -5.93 -2.57 9.25
CA ASN A 104 -6.40 -3.30 10.43
C ASN A 104 -7.87 -2.95 10.72
N GLY A 105 -8.75 -3.43 9.86
CA GLY A 105 -10.19 -3.22 9.94
C GLY A 105 -10.82 -3.07 8.55
N SER A 106 -12.15 -2.91 8.55
CA SER A 106 -12.89 -2.58 7.33
C SER A 106 -13.16 -1.08 7.26
N PHE A 107 -12.77 -0.45 6.16
CA PHE A 107 -13.06 0.95 5.86
C PHE A 107 -14.29 1.13 4.93
N LEU A 108 -14.92 0.05 4.47
CA LEU A 108 -16.10 0.07 3.59
C LEU A 108 -17.41 0.47 4.31
N LYS A 109 -17.41 0.53 5.64
CA LYS A 109 -18.61 0.81 6.47
C LYS A 109 -18.58 2.14 7.20
N GLN A 110 -17.66 3.07 6.87
CA GLN A 110 -17.59 4.36 7.56
C GLN A 110 -18.28 5.49 6.76
N PRO A 111 -19.59 5.74 6.95
CA PRO A 111 -20.33 6.78 6.23
C PRO A 111 -20.02 8.22 6.66
N LYS A 112 -19.22 8.43 7.72
CA LYS A 112 -18.93 9.76 8.27
C LYS A 112 -17.53 10.29 7.90
N ASP A 113 -16.73 9.51 7.20
CA ASP A 113 -15.40 9.94 6.84
C ASP A 113 -15.45 10.80 5.57
N LYS A 114 -15.00 12.05 5.65
CA LYS A 114 -15.02 13.02 4.54
C LYS A 114 -14.21 12.52 3.34
N ASN A 115 -13.34 11.54 3.55
CA ASN A 115 -12.47 10.94 2.56
C ASN A 115 -12.99 9.62 1.99
N LEU A 116 -14.21 9.18 2.33
CA LEU A 116 -14.83 7.97 1.77
C LEU A 116 -14.87 7.98 0.23
N HIS A 117 -14.97 9.16 -0.38
CA HIS A 117 -14.87 9.30 -1.83
C HIS A 117 -13.48 8.93 -2.37
N LEU A 118 -12.40 9.39 -1.73
CA LEU A 118 -11.02 9.07 -2.11
C LEU A 118 -10.75 7.56 -1.98
N LEU A 119 -11.29 6.96 -0.91
CA LEU A 119 -11.25 5.51 -0.68
C LEU A 119 -11.97 4.70 -1.76
N LYS A 120 -13.13 5.18 -2.22
CA LYS A 120 -13.86 4.58 -3.34
C LYS A 120 -13.09 4.73 -4.65
N GLU A 121 -12.48 5.89 -4.90
CA GLU A 121 -11.64 6.10 -6.08
C GLU A 121 -10.40 5.20 -6.08
N LEU A 122 -9.83 4.90 -4.91
CA LEU A 122 -8.67 4.02 -4.78
C LEU A 122 -8.99 2.54 -4.99
N LEU A 123 -10.20 2.12 -4.60
CA LEU A 123 -10.67 0.73 -4.69
C LEU A 123 -11.42 0.41 -5.97
N LEU A 124 -11.94 1.42 -6.68
CA LEU A 124 -12.46 1.20 -8.03
C LEU A 124 -11.27 0.87 -8.92
N PRO A 125 -11.33 -0.23 -9.70
CA PRO A 125 -10.24 -0.59 -10.59
C PRO A 125 -9.89 0.63 -11.44
N ILE A 126 -8.60 0.98 -11.50
CA ILE A 126 -8.08 2.06 -12.32
C ILE A 126 -8.08 1.53 -13.77
N GLY A 127 -9.28 1.31 -14.29
CA GLY A 127 -9.52 0.60 -15.54
C GLY A 127 -10.85 0.99 -16.14
N ARG A 128 -10.80 2.03 -16.99
CA ARG A 128 -11.43 1.98 -18.31
C ARG A 128 -10.33 2.05 -19.35
#